data_AF-A0A7D7VGY3-F1
#
_entry.id   AF-A0A7D7VGY3-F1
#
_cell.length_a   1.000
_cell.length_b   1.000
_cell.length_c   1.000
_cell.angle_alpha   90.00
_cell.angle_beta   90.00
_cell.angle_gamma   90.00
#
_symmetry.space_group_name_H-M   'P 1'
#
loop_
_entity.id
_entity.type
_entity.pdbx_description
1 polymer ?
#
loop_
_entity_poly.entity_id
_entity_poly.type
_entity_poly.pdbx_seq_one_letter_code
_entity_poly.pdbx_strand_id
1 'polypeptide(L)'
;MSWNDFNSADDQSGFDVIPKGTLVKVRMTIKPGGHDDASQGWTGGWATRSNTTGAVYLNCEFVVLEGKYARRKVWSLIGLYSAKGPDWANIGRAFIKGILNSSRGVSNKDNSPAAQNARRINGLGDLDGVEFAARIDIEKDQNGDDKNVIKLAITPDNKEYASLMGAVSGAASAPPSNSDQSASANSASNLPSWAQ
;
A
#
# COMPACT_ATOMS: atom_id res chain seq x y z
N MET A 1 -9.88 38.85 21.17
CA MET A 1 -8.91 38.63 20.08
C MET A 1 -9.69 38.34 18.82
N SER A 2 -9.45 39.09 17.75
CA SER A 2 -10.07 38.82 16.47
C SER A 2 -9.30 37.70 15.77
N TRP A 3 -9.98 36.72 15.19
CA TRP A 3 -9.32 35.56 14.55
C TRP A 3 -8.34 35.94 13.42
N ASN A 4 -8.58 37.07 12.77
CA ASN A 4 -7.76 37.62 11.69
C ASN A 4 -6.61 38.54 12.18
N ASP A 5 -6.35 38.62 13.48
CA ASP A 5 -5.19 39.29 14.04
C ASP A 5 -4.07 38.25 14.27
N PHE A 6 -3.11 38.21 13.35
CA PHE A 6 -2.04 37.21 13.32
C PHE A 6 -0.76 37.67 14.03
N ASN A 7 -0.75 38.85 14.67
CA ASN A 7 0.46 39.35 15.34
C ASN A 7 0.88 38.49 16.55
N SER A 8 -0.02 37.63 17.04
CA SER A 8 0.25 36.64 18.09
C SER A 8 0.30 35.19 17.58
N ALA A 9 0.36 34.98 16.27
CA ALA A 9 0.51 33.65 15.70
C ALA A 9 1.96 33.17 15.82
N ASP A 10 2.14 31.87 16.08
CA ASP A 10 3.47 31.26 16.06
C ASP A 10 4.07 31.30 14.65
N ASP A 11 5.40 31.40 14.58
CA ASP A 11 6.13 31.28 13.32
C ASP A 11 5.93 29.89 12.70
N GLN A 12 5.95 29.86 11.36
CA GLN A 12 5.82 28.61 10.62
C GLN A 12 7.03 27.69 10.88
N SER A 13 6.77 26.49 11.41
CA SER A 13 7.79 25.45 11.54
C SER A 13 7.89 24.58 10.27
N GLY A 14 9.08 24.49 9.69
CA GLY A 14 9.41 23.49 8.66
C GLY A 14 9.64 22.10 9.27
N PHE A 15 9.62 21.06 8.45
CA PHE A 15 9.98 19.71 8.88
C PHE A 15 11.21 19.20 8.12
N ASP A 16 12.18 18.64 8.84
CA ASP A 16 13.33 17.98 8.22
C ASP A 16 12.93 16.78 7.37
N VAL A 17 13.73 16.51 6.35
CA VAL A 17 13.59 15.34 5.46
C VAL A 17 13.73 14.05 6.27
N ILE A 18 12.84 13.10 6.03
CA ILE A 18 12.91 11.77 6.64
C ILE A 18 14.14 11.04 6.05
N PRO A 19 15.00 10.41 6.86
CA PRO A 19 16.20 9.74 6.36
C PRO A 19 15.89 8.67 5.30
N LYS A 20 16.72 8.63 4.25
CA LYS A 20 16.66 7.58 3.22
C LYS A 20 16.76 6.19 3.84
N GLY A 21 15.94 5.27 3.36
CA GLY A 21 15.90 3.90 3.87
C GLY A 21 14.98 3.68 5.07
N THR A 22 14.40 4.74 5.63
CA THR A 22 13.37 4.60 6.67
C THR A 22 12.20 3.78 6.13
N LEU A 23 11.79 2.77 6.89
CA LEU A 23 10.60 1.98 6.58
C LEU A 23 9.41 2.51 7.39
N VAL A 24 8.27 2.68 6.72
CA VAL A 24 7.06 3.26 7.30
C VAL A 24 5.82 2.55 6.80
N LYS A 25 4.78 2.47 7.63
CA LYS A 25 3.42 2.16 7.18
C LYS A 25 2.76 3.45 6.69
N VAL A 26 2.25 3.44 5.46
CA VAL A 26 1.61 4.61 4.84
C VAL A 26 0.21 4.28 4.36
N ARG A 27 -0.65 5.30 4.30
CA ARG A 27 -1.89 5.28 3.51
C ARG A 27 -1.69 6.10 2.24
N MET A 28 -2.07 5.54 1.10
CA MET A 28 -2.05 6.23 -0.19
C MET A 28 -3.36 6.98 -0.43
N THR A 29 -3.26 8.17 -1.01
CA THR A 29 -4.38 8.90 -1.61
C THR A 29 -3.97 9.35 -3.00
N ILE A 30 -4.84 9.15 -3.99
CA ILE A 30 -4.64 9.62 -5.35
C ILE A 30 -5.34 10.96 -5.50
N LYS A 31 -4.59 12.01 -5.86
CA LYS A 31 -5.20 13.26 -6.31
C LYS A 31 -5.73 13.06 -7.73
N PRO A 32 -7.06 13.13 -7.98
CA PRO A 32 -7.61 12.92 -9.31
C PRO A 32 -7.12 13.99 -10.29
N GLY A 33 -6.76 13.55 -11.50
CA GLY A 33 -6.32 14.43 -12.58
C GLY A 33 -7.34 14.66 -13.68
N GLY A 34 -8.46 13.93 -13.66
CA GLY A 34 -9.55 14.03 -14.62
C GLY A 34 -9.26 13.41 -15.99
N HIS A 35 -8.16 12.68 -16.15
CA HIS A 35 -7.86 12.00 -17.42
C HIS A 35 -8.34 10.55 -17.41
N ASP A 36 -9.13 10.19 -18.41
CA ASP A 36 -9.61 8.83 -18.67
C ASP A 36 -9.18 8.37 -20.07
N ASP A 37 -8.90 7.07 -20.18
CA ASP A 37 -8.69 6.32 -21.40
C ASP A 37 -9.20 4.88 -21.20
N ALA A 38 -10.41 4.62 -21.70
CA ALA A 38 -11.08 3.32 -21.57
C ALA A 38 -10.29 2.18 -22.26
N SER A 39 -9.51 2.48 -23.31
CA SER A 39 -8.70 1.46 -24.00
C SER A 39 -7.56 0.93 -23.12
N GLN A 40 -7.11 1.73 -22.15
CA GLN A 40 -6.09 1.38 -21.17
C GLN A 40 -6.68 0.93 -19.83
N GLY A 41 -8.01 0.97 -19.68
CA GLY A 41 -8.70 0.75 -18.40
C GLY A 41 -8.48 1.88 -17.39
N TRP A 42 -8.06 3.07 -17.83
CA TRP A 42 -7.97 4.25 -16.99
C TRP A 42 -9.32 4.94 -17.00
N THR A 43 -10.10 4.74 -15.95
CA THR A 43 -11.45 5.29 -15.82
C THR A 43 -11.63 5.94 -14.45
N GLY A 44 -12.62 6.82 -14.31
CA GLY A 44 -12.99 7.43 -13.03
C GLY A 44 -12.17 8.68 -12.67
N GLY A 45 -11.43 9.26 -13.62
CA GLY A 45 -10.72 10.52 -13.48
C GLY A 45 -9.46 10.47 -12.61
N TRP A 46 -8.98 9.28 -12.25
CA TRP A 46 -7.85 9.11 -11.35
C TRP A 46 -6.50 9.51 -11.95
N ALA A 47 -6.31 9.28 -13.25
CA ALA A 47 -5.06 9.58 -13.91
C ALA A 47 -4.93 11.09 -14.20
N THR A 48 -3.69 11.57 -14.20
CA THR A 48 -3.31 12.91 -14.64
C THR A 48 -2.50 12.80 -15.93
N ARG A 49 -2.83 13.62 -16.93
CA ARG A 49 -2.01 13.78 -18.13
C ARG A 49 -1.27 15.11 -18.06
N SER A 50 0.05 15.06 -18.21
CA SER A 50 0.88 16.26 -18.30
C SER A 50 0.63 17.00 -19.61
N ASN A 51 0.24 18.28 -19.52
CA ASN A 51 0.03 19.15 -20.69
C ASN A 51 1.32 19.44 -21.46
N THR A 52 2.48 19.30 -20.82
CA THR A 52 3.77 19.63 -21.43
C THR A 52 4.39 18.43 -22.12
N THR A 53 4.33 17.25 -21.49
CA THR A 53 5.05 16.06 -21.97
C THR A 53 4.14 14.99 -22.55
N GLY A 54 2.83 15.11 -22.36
CA GLY A 54 1.86 14.07 -22.71
C GLY A 54 1.93 12.82 -21.83
N ALA A 55 2.83 12.78 -20.84
CA ALA A 55 2.98 11.66 -19.93
C ALA A 55 1.73 11.50 -19.03
N VAL A 56 1.35 10.27 -18.73
CA VAL A 56 0.19 9.96 -17.87
C VAL A 56 0.66 9.28 -16.60
N TYR A 57 0.12 9.66 -15.45
CA TYR A 57 0.54 9.18 -14.15
C TYR A 57 -0.56 9.29 -13.08
N LEU A 58 -0.38 8.59 -11.97
CA LEU A 58 -1.10 8.84 -10.73
C LEU A 58 -0.32 9.85 -9.88
N ASN A 59 -1.01 10.87 -9.36
CA ASN A 59 -0.43 11.84 -8.44
C ASN A 59 -0.75 11.42 -7.00
N CYS A 60 0.21 10.79 -6.34
CA CYS A 60 -0.03 10.12 -5.07
C CYS A 60 0.50 10.94 -3.89
N GLU A 61 -0.33 11.09 -2.87
CA GLU A 61 0.05 11.48 -1.52
C GLU A 61 0.12 10.22 -0.66
N PHE A 62 1.16 10.12 0.17
CA PHE A 62 1.34 9.06 1.16
C PHE A 62 1.45 9.68 2.53
N VAL A 63 0.55 9.30 3.44
CA VAL A 63 0.59 9.74 4.83
C VAL A 63 1.16 8.63 5.69
N VAL A 64 2.25 8.92 6.41
CA VAL A 64 2.81 7.99 7.41
C VAL A 64 1.81 7.84 8.56
N LEU A 65 1.42 6.60 8.87
CA LEU A 65 0.35 6.34 9.82
C LEU A 65 0.81 6.30 11.27
N GLU A 66 2.03 5.81 11.52
CA GLU A 66 2.52 5.54 12.87
C GLU A 66 4.04 5.70 12.99
N GLY A 67 4.54 5.59 14.22
CA GLY A 67 5.96 5.74 14.55
C GLY A 67 6.43 7.21 14.57
N LYS A 68 7.75 7.39 14.62
CA LYS A 68 8.41 8.70 14.78
C LYS A 68 7.98 9.74 13.74
N TYR A 69 7.59 9.30 12.54
CA TYR A 69 7.23 10.17 11.42
C TYR A 69 5.73 10.21 11.15
N ALA A 70 4.88 9.80 12.10
CA ALA A 70 3.43 9.80 11.94
C ALA A 70 2.90 11.17 11.48
N ARG A 71 1.91 11.14 10.58
CA ARG A 71 1.26 12.29 9.92
C ARG A 71 2.15 13.07 8.94
N ARG A 72 3.41 12.67 8.72
CA ARG A 72 4.24 13.23 7.65
C ARG A 72 3.68 12.80 6.30
N LYS A 73 3.65 13.74 5.35
CA LYS A 73 3.21 13.54 3.98
C LYS A 73 4.39 13.40 3.05
N VAL A 74 4.30 12.46 2.12
CA VAL A 74 5.28 12.22 1.05
C VAL A 74 4.51 12.17 -0.26
N TRP A 75 5.02 12.83 -1.31
CA TRP A 75 4.37 12.85 -2.62
C TRP A 75 5.24 12.15 -3.65
N SER A 76 4.63 11.30 -4.48
CA SER A 76 5.33 10.66 -5.60
C SER A 76 4.38 10.40 -6.76
N LEU A 77 4.95 10.29 -7.96
CA LEU A 77 4.19 9.99 -9.17
C LEU A 77 4.36 8.52 -9.54
N ILE A 78 3.27 7.87 -9.90
CA ILE A 78 3.31 6.51 -10.45
C ILE A 78 3.05 6.60 -11.96
N GLY A 79 4.05 6.28 -12.77
CA GLY A 79 3.96 6.36 -14.22
C GLY A 79 2.96 5.36 -14.81
N LEU A 80 2.07 5.83 -15.66
CA LEU A 80 1.14 5.00 -16.45
C LEU A 80 1.53 4.99 -17.94
N TYR A 81 2.08 6.10 -18.45
CA TYR A 81 2.56 6.22 -19.82
C TYR A 81 3.60 7.34 -20.00
N SER A 82 4.54 7.13 -20.93
CA SER A 82 5.49 8.15 -21.37
C SER A 82 5.75 8.05 -22.88
N ALA A 83 5.81 9.20 -23.55
CA ALA A 83 6.23 9.26 -24.96
C ALA A 83 7.70 8.89 -25.17
N LYS A 84 8.52 8.90 -24.10
CA LYS A 84 9.95 8.55 -24.17
C LYS A 84 10.22 7.04 -24.22
N GLY A 85 9.20 6.21 -23.95
CA GLY A 85 9.34 4.75 -23.95
C GLY A 85 8.59 4.07 -22.80
N PRO A 86 8.57 2.72 -22.79
CA PRO A 86 7.74 1.93 -21.88
C PRO A 86 8.28 1.87 -20.45
N ASP A 87 9.56 2.19 -20.23
CA ASP A 87 10.24 1.95 -18.95
C ASP A 87 9.55 2.62 -17.76
N TRP A 88 9.10 3.87 -17.92
CA TRP A 88 8.43 4.59 -16.83
C TRP A 88 7.08 3.97 -16.46
N ALA A 89 6.32 3.50 -17.46
CA ALA A 89 5.08 2.77 -17.24
C ALA A 89 5.34 1.41 -16.59
N ASN A 90 6.40 0.70 -17.02
CA ASN A 90 6.79 -0.59 -16.44
C ASN A 90 7.21 -0.45 -14.97
N ILE A 91 7.97 0.60 -14.63
CA ILE A 91 8.33 0.93 -13.25
C ILE A 91 7.06 1.20 -12.43
N GLY A 92 6.10 1.98 -12.96
CA GLY A 92 4.84 2.23 -12.29
C GLY A 92 4.00 0.96 -12.06
N ARG A 93 3.89 0.09 -13.06
CA ARG A 93 3.21 -1.21 -12.94
C ARG A 93 3.87 -2.13 -11.89
N ALA A 94 5.20 -2.18 -11.88
CA ALA A 94 5.94 -2.95 -10.87
C ALA A 94 5.70 -2.40 -9.46
N PHE A 95 5.67 -1.07 -9.31
CA PHE A 95 5.40 -0.43 -8.04
C PHE A 95 3.96 -0.67 -7.56
N ILE A 96 2.95 -0.55 -8.44
CA ILE A 96 1.54 -0.91 -8.12
C ILE A 96 1.44 -2.37 -7.68
N LYS A 97 2.08 -3.31 -8.38
CA LYS A 97 2.15 -4.72 -7.95
C LYS A 97 2.74 -4.83 -6.54
N GLY A 98 3.80 -4.09 -6.24
CA GLY A 98 4.41 -4.04 -4.91
C GLY A 98 3.44 -3.51 -3.84
N ILE A 99 2.71 -2.43 -4.11
CA ILE A 99 1.69 -1.87 -3.22
C ILE A 99 0.59 -2.90 -2.94
N LEU A 100 0.08 -3.58 -3.98
CA LEU A 100 -0.94 -4.61 -3.82
C LEU A 100 -0.43 -5.81 -3.03
N ASN A 101 0.80 -6.26 -3.29
CA ASN A 101 1.43 -7.33 -2.52
C ASN A 101 1.62 -6.96 -1.04
N SER A 102 2.07 -5.74 -0.78
CA SER A 102 2.28 -5.22 0.57
C SER A 102 0.96 -5.00 1.32
N SER A 103 -0.06 -4.43 0.69
CA SER A 103 -1.36 -4.20 1.32
C SER A 103 -2.15 -5.49 1.57
N ARG A 104 -1.95 -6.51 0.74
CA ARG A 104 -2.72 -7.77 0.77
C ARG A 104 -1.95 -8.96 1.36
N GLY A 105 -0.74 -8.73 1.88
CA GLY A 105 0.07 -9.79 2.50
C GLY A 105 0.53 -10.88 1.53
N VAL A 106 0.71 -10.55 0.24
CA VAL A 106 1.10 -11.50 -0.81
C VAL A 106 2.59 -11.44 -1.07
N SER A 107 3.29 -12.58 -1.00
CA SER A 107 4.71 -12.67 -1.37
C SER A 107 4.92 -12.37 -2.86
N ASN A 108 6.06 -11.76 -3.20
CA ASN A 108 6.48 -11.57 -4.59
C ASN A 108 6.75 -12.88 -5.33
N LYS A 109 7.05 -13.96 -4.58
CA LYS A 109 7.37 -15.29 -5.10
C LYS A 109 6.12 -16.16 -5.31
N ASP A 110 4.98 -15.75 -4.75
CA ASP A 110 3.72 -16.46 -4.90
C ASP A 110 3.08 -16.16 -6.27
N ASN A 111 2.98 -17.19 -7.11
CA ASN A 111 2.36 -17.13 -8.44
C ASN A 111 1.05 -17.93 -8.51
N SER A 112 0.50 -18.35 -7.36
CA SER A 112 -0.77 -19.06 -7.29
C SER A 112 -1.92 -18.25 -7.91
N PRO A 113 -2.99 -18.90 -8.36
CA PRO A 113 -4.19 -18.20 -8.83
C PRO A 113 -4.76 -17.22 -7.80
N ALA A 114 -4.66 -17.55 -6.51
CA ALA A 114 -5.06 -16.68 -5.41
C ALA A 114 -4.23 -15.39 -5.37
N ALA A 115 -2.90 -15.49 -5.43
CA ALA A 115 -2.01 -14.33 -5.49
C ALA A 115 -2.21 -13.48 -6.75
N GLN A 116 -2.47 -14.12 -7.89
CA GLN A 116 -2.81 -13.40 -9.12
C GLN A 116 -4.12 -12.62 -8.98
N ASN A 117 -5.16 -13.24 -8.42
CA ASN A 117 -6.43 -12.57 -8.16
C ASN A 117 -6.27 -11.41 -7.17
N ALA A 118 -5.48 -11.61 -6.12
CA ALA A 118 -5.10 -10.59 -5.15
C ALA A 118 -4.22 -9.47 -5.75
N ARG A 119 -3.82 -9.51 -7.02
CA ARG A 119 -3.15 -8.39 -7.71
C ARG A 119 -4.06 -7.70 -8.72
N ARG A 120 -5.29 -8.17 -8.91
CA ARG A 120 -6.27 -7.54 -9.78
C ARG A 120 -6.97 -6.39 -9.05
N ILE A 121 -7.28 -5.36 -9.82
CA ILE A 121 -8.07 -4.20 -9.43
C ILE A 121 -9.11 -3.97 -10.53
N ASN A 122 -10.27 -3.46 -10.16
CA ASN A 122 -11.34 -3.11 -11.09
C ASN A 122 -11.05 -1.78 -11.83
N GLY A 123 -10.33 -0.88 -11.16
CA GLY A 123 -9.89 0.39 -11.71
C GLY A 123 -8.83 1.05 -10.83
N LEU A 124 -8.29 2.17 -11.28
CA LEU A 124 -7.23 2.90 -10.56
C LEU A 124 -7.68 3.40 -9.17
N GLY A 125 -8.99 3.61 -8.98
CA GLY A 125 -9.58 4.01 -7.70
C GLY A 125 -9.44 2.97 -6.58
N ASP A 126 -9.27 1.69 -6.91
CA ASP A 126 -9.05 0.63 -5.91
C ASP A 126 -7.69 0.79 -5.19
N LEU A 127 -6.80 1.66 -5.69
CA LEU A 127 -5.54 2.02 -5.05
C LEU A 127 -5.68 3.20 -4.09
N ASP A 128 -6.79 3.93 -4.12
CA ASP A 128 -7.04 5.02 -3.18
C ASP A 128 -7.36 4.45 -1.79
N GLY A 129 -6.75 5.02 -0.75
CA GLY A 129 -6.94 4.58 0.63
C GLY A 129 -6.16 3.33 1.03
N VAL A 130 -5.43 2.66 0.12
CA VAL A 130 -4.67 1.45 0.46
C VAL A 130 -3.57 1.76 1.47
N GLU A 131 -3.44 0.89 2.46
CA GLU A 131 -2.36 0.93 3.45
C GLU A 131 -1.30 -0.11 3.11
N PHE A 132 -0.03 0.31 3.12
CA PHE A 132 1.07 -0.59 2.80
C PHE A 132 2.37 -0.14 3.48
N ALA A 133 3.32 -1.07 3.60
CA ALA A 133 4.66 -0.78 4.09
C ALA A 133 5.51 -0.24 2.95
N ALA A 134 6.22 0.85 3.19
CA ALA A 134 6.97 1.58 2.18
C ALA A 134 8.39 1.93 2.67
N ARG A 135 9.31 2.09 1.72
CA ARG A 135 10.65 2.63 1.98
C ARG A 135 10.72 4.08 1.50
N ILE A 136 11.12 4.96 2.41
CA ILE A 136 11.46 6.35 2.08
C ILE A 136 12.76 6.40 1.28
N ASP A 137 12.74 7.17 0.21
CA ASP A 137 13.93 7.61 -0.51
C ASP A 137 14.01 9.15 -0.48
N ILE A 138 15.13 9.68 -0.96
CA ILE A 138 15.38 11.12 -1.09
C ILE A 138 15.78 11.39 -2.54
N GLU A 139 15.15 12.39 -3.14
CA GLU A 139 15.51 12.93 -4.44
C GLU A 139 15.70 14.43 -4.37
N LYS A 140 16.37 14.98 -5.40
CA LYS A 140 16.41 16.42 -5.60
C LYS A 140 15.14 16.89 -6.29
N ASP A 141 14.54 17.96 -5.79
CA ASP A 141 13.46 18.65 -6.48
C ASP A 141 14.00 19.56 -7.60
N GLN A 142 13.12 20.38 -8.19
CA GLN A 142 13.49 21.29 -9.29
C GLN A 142 14.46 22.41 -8.85
N ASN A 143 14.53 22.69 -7.56
CA ASN A 143 15.41 23.71 -6.97
C ASN A 143 16.73 23.12 -6.46
N GLY A 144 16.86 21.79 -6.46
CA GLY A 144 18.04 21.08 -5.94
C GLY A 144 17.94 20.73 -4.46
N ASP A 145 16.77 20.92 -3.84
CA ASP A 145 16.52 20.62 -2.44
C ASP A 145 16.16 19.15 -2.25
N ASP A 146 16.52 18.58 -1.09
CA ASP A 146 16.17 17.20 -0.75
C ASP A 146 14.67 17.08 -0.48
N LYS A 147 14.04 16.12 -1.15
CA LYS A 147 12.63 15.80 -1.01
C LYS A 147 12.44 14.31 -0.79
N ASN A 148 11.57 13.96 0.16
CA ASN A 148 11.15 12.58 0.34
C ASN A 148 10.28 12.10 -0.82
N VAL A 149 10.52 10.86 -1.25
CA VAL A 149 9.70 10.12 -2.21
C VAL A 149 9.52 8.67 -1.75
N ILE A 150 8.51 7.99 -2.29
CA ILE A 150 8.33 6.55 -2.15
C ILE A 150 8.37 5.93 -3.54
N LYS A 151 9.30 5.00 -3.74
CA LYS A 151 9.50 4.27 -4.99
C LYS A 151 9.47 2.75 -4.82
N LEU A 152 9.39 2.28 -3.59
CA LEU A 152 9.44 0.87 -3.24
C LEU A 152 8.46 0.55 -2.12
N ALA A 153 7.58 -0.40 -2.40
CA ALA A 153 6.74 -1.04 -1.40
C ALA A 153 7.49 -2.23 -0.79
N ILE A 154 7.39 -2.38 0.52
CA ILE A 154 7.95 -3.50 1.28
C ILE A 154 6.91 -4.60 1.33
N THR A 155 7.25 -5.78 0.84
CA THR A 155 6.36 -6.96 0.78
C THR A 155 6.65 -7.94 1.92
N PRO A 156 5.82 -8.98 2.13
CA PRO A 156 6.04 -9.99 3.16
C PRO A 156 7.38 -10.73 3.11
N ASP A 157 8.11 -10.65 1.99
CA ASP A 157 9.44 -11.25 1.83
C ASP A 157 10.53 -10.52 2.63
N ASN A 158 10.25 -9.32 3.13
CA ASN A 158 11.16 -8.52 3.94
C ASN A 158 10.93 -8.79 5.44
N LYS A 159 12.01 -8.94 6.21
CA LYS A 159 11.95 -9.31 7.64
C LYS A 159 11.26 -8.25 8.51
N GLU A 160 11.32 -6.97 8.13
CA GLU A 160 10.69 -5.86 8.85
C GLU A 160 9.20 -5.71 8.53
N TYR A 161 8.69 -6.35 7.47
CA TYR A 161 7.31 -6.19 7.01
C TYR A 161 6.27 -6.48 8.10
N ALA A 162 6.40 -7.61 8.80
CA ALA A 162 5.43 -8.03 9.81
C ALA A 162 5.34 -7.06 11.00
N SER A 163 6.46 -6.39 11.31
CA SER A 163 6.47 -5.35 12.36
C SER A 163 5.82 -4.04 11.88
N LEU A 164 5.93 -3.72 10.60
CA LEU A 164 5.39 -2.49 10.01
C LEU A 164 3.89 -2.57 9.72
N MET A 165 3.39 -3.70 9.25
CA MET A 165 1.97 -3.82 8.91
C MET A 165 1.11 -4.22 10.11
N GLY A 166 1.74 -4.50 11.26
CA GLY A 166 1.16 -5.34 12.30
C GLY A 166 0.99 -6.77 11.78
N ALA A 167 0.65 -7.71 12.65
CA ALA A 167 0.16 -9.00 12.16
C ALA A 167 -1.10 -8.72 11.32
N VAL A 168 -0.97 -8.69 10.00
CA VAL A 168 -2.12 -8.76 9.10
C VAL A 168 -2.72 -10.12 9.39
N SER A 169 -3.70 -10.17 10.28
CA SER A 169 -4.46 -11.37 10.60
C SER A 169 -5.17 -11.79 9.32
N GLY A 170 -4.54 -12.68 8.57
CA GLY A 170 -4.94 -13.05 7.22
C GLY A 170 -4.42 -14.42 6.81
N ALA A 171 -4.28 -15.34 7.76
CA ALA A 171 -4.44 -16.78 7.55
C ALA A 171 -4.69 -17.42 8.91
N ALA A 172 -5.85 -18.04 9.08
CA ALA A 172 -6.22 -18.79 10.26
C ALA A 172 -5.12 -19.80 10.60
N SER A 173 -4.42 -19.58 11.72
CA SER A 173 -3.64 -20.64 12.34
C SER A 173 -4.64 -21.62 12.95
N ALA A 174 -4.79 -22.78 12.32
CA ALA A 174 -5.56 -23.88 12.87
C ALA A 174 -5.08 -24.17 14.31
N PRO A 175 -5.99 -24.45 15.26
CA PRO A 175 -5.57 -24.87 16.59
C PRO A 175 -4.78 -26.18 16.49
N PRO A 176 -3.70 -26.37 17.27
CA PRO A 176 -3.00 -27.63 17.33
C PRO A 176 -3.92 -28.67 17.98
N SER A 177 -4.45 -29.59 17.17
CA SER A 177 -5.10 -30.81 17.64
C SER A 177 -4.04 -31.79 18.12
N ASN A 178 -3.77 -31.77 19.42
CA ASN A 178 -3.14 -32.88 20.13
C ASN A 178 -4.22 -33.91 20.48
N SER A 179 -4.14 -35.11 19.91
CA SER A 179 -4.60 -36.33 20.59
C SER A 179 -4.03 -37.56 19.91
N ASP A 180 -3.28 -38.31 20.72
CA ASP A 180 -2.65 -39.59 20.45
C ASP A 180 -3.61 -40.69 19.95
N GLN A 181 -3.00 -41.67 19.27
CA GLN A 181 -3.58 -42.94 18.84
C GLN A 181 -3.96 -43.86 20.01
N SER A 182 -5.09 -44.58 19.92
CA SER A 182 -5.11 -46.06 19.97
C SER A 182 -6.53 -46.68 19.84
N ALA A 183 -6.68 -47.53 18.82
CA ALA A 183 -7.33 -48.86 18.76
C ALA A 183 -8.80 -49.15 19.20
N SER A 184 -9.49 -49.79 18.24
CA SER A 184 -10.37 -50.98 18.30
C SER A 184 -11.86 -50.94 18.76
N ALA A 185 -12.71 -51.32 17.78
CA ALA A 185 -13.78 -52.34 17.78
C ALA A 185 -15.18 -52.09 18.43
N ASN A 186 -16.19 -52.22 17.56
CA ASN A 186 -17.54 -52.81 17.72
C ASN A 186 -18.49 -52.38 18.87
N SER A 187 -19.67 -51.89 18.47
CA SER A 187 -21.03 -52.39 18.84
C SER A 187 -22.05 -51.28 19.15
N ALA A 188 -23.15 -51.31 18.38
CA ALA A 188 -24.56 -51.15 18.76
C ALA A 188 -25.00 -50.09 19.80
N SER A 189 -25.88 -49.18 19.32
CA SER A 189 -27.09 -48.66 19.97
C SER A 189 -27.19 -48.62 21.50
N ASN A 190 -27.17 -47.42 22.09
CA ASN A 190 -28.07 -47.07 23.19
C ASN A 190 -28.19 -45.55 23.36
N LEU A 191 -29.42 -45.06 23.45
CA LEU A 191 -29.76 -43.69 23.80
C LEU A 191 -29.51 -43.42 25.32
N PRO A 192 -29.32 -42.16 25.74
CA PRO A 192 -28.99 -41.80 27.13
C PRO A 192 -30.18 -41.83 28.10
N SER A 193 -29.90 -42.11 29.37
CA SER A 193 -30.84 -42.26 30.49
C SER A 193 -31.32 -40.94 31.14
N TRP A 194 -31.53 -39.87 30.38
CA TRP A 194 -32.08 -38.60 30.89
C TRP A 194 -33.38 -38.15 30.20
N ALA A 195 -33.91 -38.97 29.28
CA ALA A 195 -35.25 -38.78 28.73
C ALA A 195 -36.26 -39.69 29.47
N GLN A 196 -36.57 -39.33 30.72
CA GLN A 196 -37.79 -39.69 31.47
C GLN A 196 -38.24 -38.47 32.27
#